data_AF-A0A967TFQ0-F1
#
_entry.id   AF-A0A967TFQ0-F1
#
_cell.length_a   1.000
_cell.length_b   1.000
_cell.length_c   1.000
_cell.angle_alpha   90.00
_cell.angle_beta   90.00
_cell.angle_gamma   90.00
#
_symmetry.space_group_name_H-M   'P 1'
#
loop_
_entity.id
_entity.type
_entity.pdbx_description
1 polymer ?
#
loop_
_entity_poly.entity_id
_entity_poly.type
_entity_poly.pdbx_seq_one_letter_code
_entity_poly.pdbx_strand_id
1 'polypeptide(L)'
;DREEPVEAGVRALGGLADIVFECVGLPGVIAQAVDQVRVKGTVLILGLCTQPDTLIPFVALSKEARLQTAAFFTLQEYRAALDALNAGAAE
;
A
#
# COMPACT_ATOMS: atom_id res chain seq x y z
N ASP A 1 1.39 -13.09 11.90
CA ASP A 1 0.56 -12.96 13.09
C ASP A 1 -0.74 -12.27 12.69
N ARG A 2 -1.90 -12.80 13.09
CA ARG A 2 -3.20 -12.20 12.74
C ARG A 2 -3.62 -11.13 13.74
N GLU A 3 -3.10 -11.17 14.96
CA GLU A 3 -3.44 -10.20 16.00
C GLU A 3 -2.60 -8.93 15.85
N GLU A 4 -1.35 -9.07 15.39
CA GLU A 4 -0.41 -7.97 15.17
C GLU A 4 0.14 -7.93 13.74
N PRO A 5 -0.70 -7.68 12.72
CA PRO A 5 -0.30 -7.79 11.32
C PRO A 5 0.78 -6.78 10.92
N VAL A 6 0.73 -5.56 11.48
CA VAL A 6 1.70 -4.48 11.20
C VAL A 6 3.09 -4.86 11.70
N GLU A 7 3.20 -5.26 12.97
CA GLU A 7 4.50 -5.64 13.52
C GLU A 7 5.06 -6.90 12.87
N ALA A 8 4.19 -7.86 12.54
CA ALA A 8 4.59 -9.05 11.80
C ALA A 8 5.18 -8.68 10.43
N GLY A 9 4.58 -7.70 9.74
CA GLY A 9 5.11 -7.16 8.49
C GLY A 9 6.48 -6.53 8.66
N VAL A 10 6.66 -5.66 9.66
CA VAL A 10 7.95 -5.01 9.94
C VAL A 10 9.03 -6.04 10.26
N ARG A 11 8.72 -7.05 11.09
CA ARG A 11 9.66 -8.15 11.40
C ARG A 11 10.04 -8.94 10.15
N ALA A 12 9.08 -9.28 9.30
CA ALA A 12 9.32 -10.03 8.07
C ALA A 12 10.19 -9.27 7.07
N LEU A 13 10.05 -7.95 7.00
CA LEU A 13 10.83 -7.08 6.12
C LEU A 13 12.17 -6.63 6.72
N GLY A 14 12.41 -6.88 8.01
CA GLY A 14 13.58 -6.37 8.73
C GLY A 14 13.54 -4.84 8.94
N GLY A 15 12.36 -4.22 8.83
CA GLY A 15 12.19 -2.78 8.89
C GLY A 15 10.88 -2.30 8.26
N LEU A 16 10.77 -0.99 8.07
CA LEU A 16 9.63 -0.37 7.38
C LEU A 16 9.67 -0.69 5.87
N ALA A 17 8.49 -0.76 5.24
CA ALA A 17 8.35 -1.19 3.86
C ALA A 17 8.78 -0.13 2.84
N ASP A 18 9.34 -0.56 1.71
CA ASP A 18 9.51 0.29 0.51
C ASP A 18 8.16 0.73 -0.06
N ILE A 19 7.20 -0.19 -0.09
CA ILE A 19 5.86 0.01 -0.63
C ILE A 19 4.85 -0.61 0.34
N VAL A 20 3.82 0.15 0.70
CA VAL A 20 2.64 -0.35 1.43
C VAL A 20 1.45 -0.31 0.48
N PHE A 21 0.80 -1.45 0.28
CA PHE A 21 -0.46 -1.55 -0.47
C PHE A 21 -1.62 -1.41 0.50
N GLU A 22 -2.40 -0.35 0.36
CA GLU A 22 -3.63 -0.15 1.10
C GLU A 22 -4.77 -0.77 0.29
N CYS A 23 -5.30 -1.91 0.75
CA CYS A 23 -6.33 -2.70 0.05
C CYS A 23 -7.64 -2.84 0.85
N VAL A 24 -7.78 -2.12 1.96
CA VAL A 24 -8.86 -2.30 2.96
C VAL A 24 -9.99 -1.31 2.71
N GLY A 25 -9.69 -0.04 2.46
CA GLY A 25 -10.69 1.00 2.16
C GLY A 25 -11.53 1.43 3.37
N LEU A 26 -10.93 1.53 4.56
CA LEU A 26 -11.58 2.04 5.77
C LEU A 26 -10.94 3.36 6.24
N PRO A 27 -11.66 4.25 6.94
CA PRO A 27 -11.06 5.45 7.51
C PRO A 27 -9.86 5.13 8.41
N GLY A 28 -8.79 5.93 8.31
CA GLY A 28 -7.57 5.83 9.12
C GLY A 28 -6.50 4.89 8.56
N VAL A 29 -6.83 4.04 7.59
CA VAL A 29 -5.86 3.05 7.06
C VAL A 29 -4.78 3.70 6.18
N ILE A 30 -5.06 4.86 5.56
CA ILE A 30 -4.04 5.60 4.80
C ILE A 30 -2.97 6.15 5.77
N ALA A 31 -3.37 6.72 6.90
CA ALA A 31 -2.41 7.17 7.92
C ALA A 31 -1.60 6.01 8.48
N GLN A 32 -2.24 4.88 8.78
CA GLN A 32 -1.56 3.67 9.22
C GLN A 32 -0.55 3.16 8.16
N ALA A 33 -0.86 3.27 6.87
CA ALA A 33 0.04 2.88 5.80
C ALA A 33 1.26 3.83 5.70
N VAL A 34 1.06 5.13 5.93
CA VAL A 34 2.15 6.10 6.02
C VAL A 34 3.08 5.80 7.20
N ASP A 35 2.57 5.29 8.32
CA ASP A 35 3.41 4.88 9.45
C ASP A 35 4.30 3.67 9.12
N GLN A 36 3.80 2.77 8.26
CA GLN A 36 4.47 1.53 7.85
C GLN A 36 5.51 1.70 6.73
N VAL A 37 5.46 2.80 5.99
CA VAL A 37 6.39 3.06 4.89
C VAL A 37 7.68 3.71 5.39
N ARG A 38 8.83 3.34 4.80
CA ARG A 38 10.12 3.98 5.07
C ARG A 38 10.20 5.40 4.48
N VAL A 39 11.24 6.14 4.86
CA VAL A 39 11.61 7.40 4.19
C VAL A 39 11.79 7.16 2.70
N LYS A 40 11.16 7.99 1.87
CA LYS A 40 11.08 7.92 0.40
C LYS A 40 10.36 6.67 -0.14
N GLY A 41 9.54 6.00 0.68
CA GLY A 41 8.72 4.91 0.19
C GLY A 41 7.36 5.37 -0.36
N THR A 42 6.59 4.40 -0.86
CA THR A 42 5.29 4.64 -1.51
C THR A 42 4.15 3.97 -0.77
N VAL A 43 3.05 4.69 -0.56
CA VAL A 43 1.75 4.09 -0.24
C VAL A 43 0.95 4.02 -1.53
N LEU A 44 0.60 2.80 -1.95
CA LEU A 44 -0.29 2.57 -3.09
C LEU A 44 -1.71 2.32 -2.57
N ILE A 45 -2.58 3.28 -2.78
CA ILE A 45 -3.96 3.30 -2.31
C ILE A 45 -4.84 2.63 -3.37
N LEU A 46 -5.34 1.44 -3.02
CA LEU A 46 -6.23 0.61 -3.83
C LEU A 46 -7.61 0.46 -3.18
N GLY A 47 -7.69 0.60 -1.85
CA GLY A 47 -8.92 0.53 -1.09
C GLY A 47 -9.89 1.64 -1.48
N LEU A 48 -11.17 1.28 -1.64
CA LEU A 48 -12.22 2.22 -2.02
C LEU A 48 -12.98 2.68 -0.77
N CYS A 49 -12.54 3.78 -0.18
CA CYS A 49 -13.25 4.44 0.92
C CYS A 49 -14.07 5.62 0.37
N THR A 50 -15.36 5.68 0.70
CA THR A 50 -16.24 6.81 0.35
C THR A 50 -16.46 7.78 1.51
N GLN A 51 -15.77 7.56 2.62
CA GLN A 51 -15.79 8.42 3.79
C GLN A 51 -14.51 9.26 3.86
N PRO A 52 -14.54 10.46 4.47
CA PRO A 52 -13.33 11.23 4.71
C PRO A 52 -12.30 10.43 5.52
N ASP A 53 -11.06 10.41 5.04
CA ASP A 53 -9.92 9.90 5.78
C ASP A 53 -9.19 11.06 6.49
N THR A 54 -8.46 10.75 7.56
CA THR A 54 -7.65 11.72 8.31
C THR A 54 -6.19 11.34 8.21
N LEU A 55 -5.37 12.27 7.72
CA LEU A 55 -3.92 12.15 7.64
C LEU A 55 -3.29 13.40 8.23
N ILE A 56 -2.27 13.23 9.08
CA ILE A 56 -1.41 14.34 9.53
C ILE A 56 -0.35 14.58 8.44
N PRO A 57 -0.41 15.68 7.68
CA PRO A 57 0.47 15.85 6.51
C PRO A 57 1.96 15.86 6.87
N PHE A 58 2.30 16.32 8.07
CA PHE A 58 3.68 16.33 8.55
C PHE A 58 4.29 14.93 8.63
N VAL A 59 3.52 13.89 8.95
CA VAL A 59 4.03 12.52 9.03
C VAL A 59 4.48 12.05 7.64
N ALA A 60 3.64 12.24 6.62
CA ALA A 60 4.00 11.93 5.24
C ALA A 60 5.17 12.80 4.73
N LEU A 61 5.14 14.10 5.05
CA LEU A 61 6.19 15.06 4.68
C LEU A 61 7.55 14.69 5.28
N SER A 62 7.60 14.34 6.56
CA SER A 62 8.85 13.99 7.26
C SER A 62 9.54 12.76 6.65
N LYS A 63 8.76 11.89 6.00
CA LYS A 63 9.23 10.72 5.30
C LYS A 63 9.45 10.95 3.81
N GLU A 64 9.11 12.11 3.25
CA GLU A 64 9.04 12.30 1.79
C GLU A 64 8.24 11.17 1.12
N ALA A 65 7.15 10.74 1.76
CA ALA A 65 6.36 9.61 1.31
C ALA A 65 5.57 9.95 0.03
N ARG A 66 5.58 9.03 -0.94
CA ARG A 66 4.73 9.12 -2.13
C ARG A 66 3.37 8.50 -1.82
N LEU A 67 2.30 9.26 -1.99
CA LEU A 67 0.94 8.73 -1.99
C LEU A 67 0.49 8.58 -3.44
N GLN A 68 0.19 7.36 -3.86
CA GLN A 68 -0.26 7.07 -5.22
C GLN A 68 -1.57 6.29 -5.18
N THR A 69 -2.50 6.62 -6.07
CA THR A 69 -3.75 5.86 -6.25
C THR A 69 -3.69 5.06 -7.54
N ALA A 70 -4.39 3.94 -7.59
CA ALA A 70 -4.67 3.19 -8.81
C ALA A 70 -6.04 2.51 -8.68
N ALA A 71 -6.83 2.52 -9.77
CA ALA A 71 -8.18 1.97 -9.75
C ALA A 71 -8.51 1.19 -11.03
N PHE A 72 -8.14 1.74 -12.19
CA PHE A 72 -8.41 1.14 -13.48
C PHE A 72 -7.14 0.87 -14.25
N PHE A 73 -7.28 0.06 -15.29
CA PHE A 73 -6.21 -0.38 -16.17
C PHE A 73 -6.72 -0.43 -17.60
N THR A 74 -5.78 -0.34 -18.53
CA THR A 74 -5.97 -0.55 -19.96
C THR A 74 -6.09 -2.05 -20.27
N LEU A 75 -6.64 -2.37 -21.44
CA LEU A 75 -6.68 -3.77 -21.91
C LEU A 75 -5.28 -4.38 -22.02
N GLN A 76 -4.27 -3.57 -22.35
CA GLN A 76 -2.89 -4.03 -22.45
C GLN A 76 -2.32 -4.42 -21.08
N GLU A 77 -2.58 -3.61 -20.06
CA GLU A 77 -2.18 -3.92 -18.68
C GLU A 77 -2.90 -5.16 -18.15
N TYR A 78 -4.18 -5.33 -18.48
CA TYR A 78 -4.93 -6.54 -18.13
C TYR A 78 -4.32 -7.80 -18.74
N ARG A 79 -3.96 -7.76 -20.03
CA ARG A 79 -3.30 -8.88 -20.72
C ARG A 79 -1.94 -9.19 -20.10
N ALA A 80 -1.14 -8.18 -19.80
CA ALA A 80 0.15 -8.36 -19.15
C ALA A 80 0.03 -9.02 -17.77
N ALA A 81 -1.01 -8.67 -16.99
CA ALA A 81 -1.28 -9.33 -15.72
C ALA A 81 -1.65 -10.82 -15.91
N LEU A 82 -2.49 -11.15 -16.91
CA LEU A 82 -2.83 -12.54 -17.25
C LEU A 82 -1.59 -13.35 -17.69
N ASP A 83 -0.73 -12.75 -18.51
CA ASP A 83 0.51 -13.40 -18.96
C ASP A 83 1.45 -13.68 -17.78
N ALA A 84 1.56 -12.75 -16.83
CA ALA A 84 2.34 -12.95 -15.61
C ALA A 84 1.76 -14.09 -14.73
N LEU A 85 0.44 -14.15 -14.57
CA LEU A 85 -0.22 -15.25 -13.84
C LEU A 85 0.03 -16.60 -14.52
N ASN A 86 -0.10 -16.68 -15.84
CA ASN A 86 0.18 -17.91 -16.60
C ASN A 86 1.64 -18.35 -16.50
N ALA A 87 2.57 -17.40 -16.33
CA ALA A 87 3.99 -17.67 -16.11
C ALA A 87 4.33 -18.08 -14.66
N GLY A 88 3.34 -18.15 -13.76
CA GLY A 88 3.54 -18.52 -12.36
C GLY A 88 4.05 -17.39 -11.47
N ALA A 89 3.80 -16.12 -11.83
CA ALA A 89 4.21 -14.98 -11.02
C ALA A 89 3.42 -14.83 -9.70
N ALA A 90 2.34 -15.60 -9.51
CA ALA A 90 1.60 -15.72 -8.26
C ALA A 90 1.33 -17.21 -7.97
N GLU A 91 1.54 -17.63 -6.73
CA GLU A 91 1.24 -18.98 -6.21
C GLU A 91 -0.10 -19.01 -5.46
#